data_AF-A0A1G1YFG4-F1
#
_entry.id   AF-A0A1G1YFG4-F1
#
_cell.length_a   1.000
_cell.length_b   1.000
_cell.length_c   1.000
_cell.angle_alpha   90.00
_cell.angle_beta   90.00
_cell.angle_gamma   90.00
#
_symmetry.space_group_name_H-M   'P 1'
#
loop_
_entity.id
_entity.type
_entity.pdbx_description
1 polymer ?
#
loop_
_entity_poly.entity_id
_entity_poly.type
_entity_poly.pdbx_seq_one_letter_code
_entity_poly.pdbx_strand_id
1 'polypeptide(L)'
;MSTYQTPGLILKITDRGEADQLFSIFTLKVGKVCALGRGTKKIKSKLNGQLQIFAVLDLMVASGKNYDHLAAAEITKNFSGLKNDLRKIVLAAFGL
;
A
#
# COMPACT_ATOMS: atom_id res chain seq x y z
N MET A 1 -4.47 -6.61 -19.57
CA MET A 1 -3.80 -6.56 -18.26
C MET A 1 -4.49 -7.54 -17.36
N SER A 2 -3.78 -8.50 -16.77
CA SER A 2 -4.35 -9.40 -15.78
C SER A 2 -4.43 -8.68 -14.45
N THR A 3 -5.57 -8.80 -13.77
CA THR A 3 -5.75 -8.28 -12.41
C THR A 3 -5.73 -9.43 -11.44
N TYR A 4 -5.08 -9.25 -10.30
CA TYR A 4 -5.05 -10.24 -9.23
C TYR A 4 -5.40 -9.60 -7.89
N GLN A 5 -5.92 -10.43 -6.99
CA GLN A 5 -6.24 -10.04 -5.62
C GLN A 5 -5.32 -10.74 -4.63
N THR A 6 -4.74 -9.97 -3.73
CA THR A 6 -3.87 -10.49 -2.67
C THR A 6 -3.97 -9.64 -1.41
N PRO A 7 -4.00 -10.28 -0.23
CA PRO A 7 -3.69 -9.59 1.01
C PRO A 7 -2.24 -9.09 0.96
N GLY A 8 -1.99 -7.94 1.58
CA GLY A 8 -0.65 -7.38 1.72
C GLY A 8 -0.53 -6.29 2.76
N LEU A 9 0.71 -5.94 3.07
CA LEU A 9 1.09 -4.88 4.00
C LEU A 9 1.95 -3.84 3.29
N ILE A 10 1.60 -2.57 3.46
CA ILE A 10 2.37 -1.45 2.90
C ILE A 10 3.61 -1.24 3.76
N LEU A 11 4.78 -1.41 3.16
CA LEU A 11 6.08 -1.21 3.78
C LEU A 11 6.54 0.24 3.64
N LYS A 12 6.35 0.82 2.45
CA LYS A 12 6.85 2.15 2.09
C LYS A 12 5.92 2.81 1.09
N ILE A 13 5.73 4.11 1.28
CA ILE A 13 5.06 5.01 0.34
C ILE A 13 6.12 5.99 -0.18
N THR A 14 6.17 6.21 -1.48
CA THR A 14 7.08 7.18 -2.10
C THR A 14 6.32 8.01 -3.11
N ASP A 15 6.50 9.32 -3.05
CA ASP A 15 5.81 10.23 -3.94
C ASP A 15 6.31 10.10 -5.38
N ARG A 16 5.38 10.08 -6.33
CA ARG A 16 5.66 10.04 -7.75
C ARG A 16 4.98 11.22 -8.44
N GLY A 17 5.70 12.34 -8.49
CA GLY A 17 5.14 13.59 -8.98
C GLY A 17 4.10 14.17 -8.01
N GLU A 18 3.16 14.95 -8.55
CA GLU A 18 2.23 15.73 -7.73
C GLU A 18 1.02 14.94 -7.23
N ALA A 19 0.50 14.03 -8.06
CA ALA A 19 -0.78 13.38 -7.80
C ALA A 19 -0.66 11.89 -7.42
N ASP A 20 0.44 11.23 -7.76
CA ASP A 20 0.59 9.78 -7.69
C ASP A 20 1.62 9.36 -6.63
N GLN A 21 1.51 8.11 -6.17
CA GLN A 21 2.46 7.52 -5.23
C GLN A 21 2.78 6.08 -5.60
N LEU A 22 4.01 5.66 -5.31
CA LEU A 22 4.48 4.29 -5.39
C LEU A 22 4.39 3.63 -4.02
N PHE A 23 3.85 2.41 -4.00
CA PHE A 23 3.66 1.61 -2.80
C PHE A 23 4.53 0.36 -2.91
N SER A 24 5.46 0.21 -1.95
CA SER A 24 6.17 -1.05 -1.75
C SER A 24 5.32 -1.91 -0.81
N ILE A 25 4.87 -3.05 -1.31
CA ILE A 25 3.87 -3.88 -0.64
C ILE A 25 4.45 -5.28 -0.47
N PHE A 26 4.40 -5.81 0.74
CA PHE A 26 4.63 -7.22 0.98
C PHE A 26 3.31 -7.97 0.87
N THR A 27 3.17 -8.81 -0.14
CA THR A 27 1.94 -9.56 -0.42
C THR A 27 2.10 -11.03 -0.05
N LEU A 28 0.98 -11.67 0.31
CA LEU A 28 0.98 -13.07 0.69
C LEU A 28 1.26 -14.01 -0.50
N LYS A 29 0.74 -13.69 -1.69
CA LYS A 29 0.75 -14.61 -2.84
C LYS A 29 1.95 -14.46 -3.76
N VAL A 30 2.45 -13.23 -3.94
CA VAL A 30 3.49 -12.91 -4.96
C VAL A 30 4.71 -12.23 -4.35
N GLY A 31 4.80 -12.18 -3.02
CA GLY A 31 5.93 -11.59 -2.30
C GLY A 31 5.93 -10.07 -2.38
N LYS A 32 7.12 -9.47 -2.44
CA LYS A 32 7.28 -8.00 -2.46
C LYS A 32 7.01 -7.45 -3.87
N VAL A 33 6.06 -6.53 -3.97
CA VAL A 33 5.69 -5.85 -5.22
C VAL A 33 5.77 -4.34 -5.07
N CYS A 34 5.97 -3.65 -6.19
CA CYS A 34 5.93 -2.19 -6.27
C CYS A 34 4.77 -1.78 -7.19
N ALA A 35 3.76 -1.11 -6.62
CA ALA A 35 2.55 -0.74 -7.34
C ALA A 35 2.34 0.79 -7.33
N LEU A 36 1.96 1.34 -8.48
CA LEU A 36 1.60 2.74 -8.65
C LEU A 36 0.12 2.94 -8.29
N GLY A 37 -0.13 3.76 -7.27
CA GLY A 37 -1.45 4.33 -7.00
C GLY A 37 -1.59 5.66 -7.74
N ARG A 38 -2.46 5.70 -8.76
CA ARG A 38 -2.72 6.93 -9.51
C ARG A 38 -3.69 7.83 -8.75
N GLY A 39 -3.37 9.11 -8.69
CA GLY A 39 -4.18 10.14 -8.06
C GLY A 39 -4.38 9.93 -6.57
N THR A 40 -3.52 9.17 -5.88
CA THR A 40 -3.68 8.91 -4.44
C THR A 40 -3.60 10.20 -3.61
N LYS A 41 -2.87 11.22 -4.06
CA LYS A 41 -2.82 12.52 -3.38
C LYS A 41 -4.03 13.41 -3.62
N LYS A 42 -4.92 13.07 -4.56
CA LYS A 42 -6.14 13.86 -4.81
C LYS A 42 -7.11 13.70 -3.64
N ILE A 43 -7.74 14.80 -3.22
CA ILE A 43 -8.74 14.81 -2.14
C ILE A 43 -9.89 13.83 -2.43
N LYS A 44 -10.32 13.72 -3.69
CA LYS A 44 -11.40 12.82 -4.12
C LYS A 44 -10.95 11.37 -4.38
N SER A 45 -9.72 11.00 -4.01
CA SER A 45 -9.18 9.68 -4.28
C SER A 45 -9.77 8.63 -3.34
N LYS A 46 -10.33 7.57 -3.93
CA LYS A 46 -10.83 6.41 -3.18
C LYS A 46 -9.70 5.63 -2.50
N LEU A 47 -8.48 5.72 -3.02
CA LEU A 47 -7.32 4.98 -2.52
C LEU A 47 -6.62 5.67 -1.34
N ASN A 48 -6.71 7.00 -1.21
CA ASN A 48 -5.96 7.79 -0.22
C ASN A 48 -6.23 7.32 1.23
N GLY A 49 -7.51 7.17 1.58
CA GLY A 49 -7.89 6.77 2.94
C GLY A 49 -7.55 5.31 3.28
N GLN A 50 -7.41 4.45 2.27
CA GLN A 50 -7.23 3.01 2.48
C GLN A 50 -5.74 2.62 2.51
N LEU A 51 -4.89 3.27 1.72
CA LEU A 51 -3.46 2.95 1.57
C LEU A 51 -2.59 3.53 2.70
N GLN A 52 -2.77 3.02 3.93
CA GLN A 52 -2.01 3.43 5.10
C GLN A 52 -0.85 2.48 5.45
N ILE A 53 0.25 3.04 5.93
CA ILE A 53 1.36 2.26 6.53
C ILE A 53 0.84 1.59 7.83
N PHE A 54 1.35 0.38 8.10
CA PHE A 54 0.96 -0.46 9.24
C PHE A 54 -0.52 -0.88 9.22
N ALA A 55 -1.02 -1.23 8.04
CA ALA A 55 -2.31 -1.88 7.87
C ALA A 55 -2.15 -3.15 7.03
N VAL A 56 -2.99 -4.15 7.29
CA VAL A 56 -3.22 -5.27 6.36
C VAL A 56 -4.36 -4.87 5.45
N LEU A 57 -4.13 -5.01 4.15
CA LEU A 57 -5.09 -4.64 3.12
C LEU A 57 -5.33 -5.80 2.18
N ASP A 58 -6.57 -5.94 1.72
CA ASP A 58 -6.89 -6.71 0.52
C ASP A 58 -6.74 -5.80 -0.69
N LEU A 59 -5.82 -6.17 -1.58
CA LEU A 59 -5.38 -5.34 -2.69
C LEU A 59 -5.84 -5.95 -4.01
N MET A 60 -6.35 -5.10 -4.89
CA MET A 60 -6.59 -5.42 -6.29
C MET A 60 -5.52 -4.74 -7.14
N VAL A 61 -4.67 -5.54 -7.77
CA VAL A 61 -3.50 -5.07 -8.51
C VAL A 61 -3.64 -5.47 -9.98
N ALA A 62 -3.58 -4.48 -10.87
CA ALA A 62 -3.52 -4.68 -12.30
C ALA A 62 -2.06 -4.77 -12.74
N SER A 63 -1.67 -5.92 -13.28
CA SER A 63 -0.29 -6.18 -13.73
C SER A 63 0.04 -5.29 -14.91
N GLY A 64 1.14 -4.53 -14.82
CA GLY A 64 1.59 -3.63 -15.89
C GLY A 64 2.92 -4.07 -16.51
N LYS A 65 3.30 -3.41 -17.61
CA LYS A 65 4.59 -3.67 -18.28
C LYS A 65 5.79 -3.16 -17.47
N ASN A 66 5.66 -1.95 -16.90
CA ASN A 66 6.74 -1.27 -16.20
C ASN A 66 6.47 -1.14 -14.69
N TYR A 67 5.20 -0.93 -14.33
CA TYR A 67 4.73 -0.85 -12.95
C TYR A 67 3.40 -1.57 -12.86
N ASP A 68 3.21 -2.30 -11.77
CA ASP A 68 1.88 -2.72 -11.38
C ASP A 68 1.05 -1.52 -10.96
N HIS A 69 -0.26 -1.61 -11.12
CA HIS A 69 -1.19 -0.53 -10.80
C HIS A 69 -2.15 -0.95 -9.70
N LEU A 70 -2.24 -0.15 -8.64
CA LEU A 70 -3.24 -0.31 -7.59
C LEU A 70 -4.61 0.13 -8.13
N ALA A 71 -5.52 -0.84 -8.29
CA ALA A 71 -6.88 -0.59 -8.76
C ALA A 71 -7.85 -0.34 -7.60
N ALA A 72 -7.72 -1.12 -6.52
CA ALA A 72 -8.50 -0.98 -5.29
C ALA A 72 -7.68 -1.51 -4.10
N ALA A 73 -8.02 -1.05 -2.89
CA ALA A 73 -7.39 -1.49 -1.67
C ALA A 73 -8.39 -1.38 -0.52
N GLU A 74 -8.67 -2.44 0.22
CA GLU A 74 -9.56 -2.39 1.38
C GLU A 74 -8.78 -2.72 2.64
N ILE A 75 -8.94 -1.93 3.71
CA ILE A 75 -8.27 -2.22 4.98
C ILE A 75 -9.00 -3.38 5.67
N THR A 76 -8.38 -4.54 5.70
CA THR A 76 -8.88 -5.72 6.43
C THR A 76 -8.53 -5.61 7.92
N LYS A 77 -7.35 -5.08 8.25
CA LYS A 77 -6.92 -4.88 9.65
C LYS A 77 -6.07 -3.64 9.81
N ASN A 78 -6.51 -2.75 10.70
CA ASN A 78 -5.76 -1.55 11.06
C ASN A 78 -5.07 -1.74 12.41
N PHE A 79 -3.76 -1.46 12.48
CA PHE A 79 -3.01 -1.50 13.74
C PHE A 79 -2.88 -0.10 14.35
N SER A 80 -3.99 0.48 14.79
CA SER A 80 -4.00 1.83 15.41
C SER A 80 -3.10 1.92 16.65
N GLY A 81 -3.03 0.85 17.47
CA GLY A 81 -2.16 0.79 18.65
C GLY A 81 -0.66 0.80 18.34
N LEU A 82 -0.25 0.48 17.11
CA LEU A 82 1.15 0.61 16.67
C LEU A 82 1.53 2.09 16.48
N LYS A 83 0.57 2.93 16.07
CA LYS A 83 0.79 4.37 15.84
C LYS A 83 0.90 5.18 17.15
N ASN A 84 0.50 4.60 18.28
CA ASN A 84 0.51 5.27 19.58
C ASN A 84 1.77 5.00 20.41
N ASP A 85 2.67 4.13 19.93
CA ASP A 85 3.88 3.73 20.65
C ASP A 85 5.10 3.89 19.74
N LEU A 86 5.92 4.90 20.03
CA LEU A 86 7.11 5.22 19.26
C LEU A 86 8.06 4.03 19.10
N ARG A 87 8.20 3.17 20.12
CA ARG A 87 9.10 2.00 20.05
C ARG A 87 8.58 0.99 19.05
N LYS A 88 7.26 0.77 19.00
CA LYS A 88 6.62 -0.13 18.04
C LYS A 88 6.72 0.41 16.62
N ILE A 89 6.56 1.73 16.44
CA ILE A 89 6.76 2.38 15.14
C ILE A 89 8.19 2.14 14.64
N VAL A 90 9.19 2.42 15.48
CA VAL A 90 10.60 2.24 15.12
C VAL A 90 10.87 0.78 14.76
N LEU A 91 10.44 -0.17 15.61
CA LEU A 91 10.62 -1.60 15.32
C LEU A 91 9.96 -2.03 14.01
N ALA A 92 8.72 -1.57 13.75
CA ALA A 92 8.01 -1.89 12.53
C ALA A 92 8.61 -1.21 11.30
N ALA A 93 9.18 0.00 11.43
CA ALA A 93 9.80 0.72 10.34
C ALA A 93 11.17 0.15 9.94
N PHE A 94 11.93 -0.40 10.88
CA PHE A 94 13.26 -0.98 10.63
C PHE A 94 13.27 -2.50 10.47
N GLY A 95 12.26 -3.20 11.01
CA GLY A 95 12.14 -4.65 10.93
C GLY A 95 11.43 -5.19 9.68
N LEU A 96 10.86 -4.31 8.85
CA LEU A 96 10.15 -4.61 7.59
C LEU A 96 10.94 -4.07 6.38
#